data_AF-A0AAE5V5R5-F1
#
_entry.id   AF-A0AAE5V5R5-F1
#
_cell.length_a   1.000
_cell.length_b   1.000
_cell.length_c   1.000
_cell.angle_alpha   90.00
_cell.angle_beta   90.00
_cell.angle_gamma   90.00
#
_symmetry.space_group_name_H-M   'P 1'
#
loop_
_entity.id
_entity.type
_entity.pdbx_description
1 polymer ?
#
loop_
_entity_poly.entity_id
_entity_poly.type
_entity_poly.pdbx_seq_one_letter_code
_entity_poly.pdbx_strand_id
1 'polypeptide(L)'
;SVNGNQIRRKDTDKNSLGLTLEDYVNAQILACTELKIPVFDAYHSNIIDSYNPAFRNKCMVDGLHPNELVHEVITYELLKNYYYFYG
;
A
#
# COMPACT_ATOMS: atom_id res chain seq x y z
N SER A 1 18.89 12.06 4.90
CA SER A 1 18.86 13.07 3.85
C SER A 1 18.51 12.40 2.53
N VAL A 2 17.33 12.71 1.99
CA VAL A 2 16.82 12.16 0.72
C VAL A 2 17.27 13.11 -0.38
N ASN A 3 18.24 12.70 -1.20
CA ASN A 3 18.66 13.44 -2.38
C ASN A 3 18.09 12.74 -3.63
N GLY A 4 17.14 13.42 -4.29
CA GLY A 4 16.96 13.42 -5.75
C GLY A 4 16.50 12.13 -6.45
N ASN A 5 15.25 12.10 -6.88
CA ASN A 5 14.73 11.50 -8.13
C ASN A 5 15.03 10.03 -8.49
N GLN A 6 15.56 9.19 -7.61
CA GLN A 6 15.66 7.74 -7.88
C GLN A 6 14.93 6.92 -6.82
N ILE A 7 13.99 6.10 -7.29
CA ILE A 7 13.44 4.98 -6.52
C ILE A 7 14.62 4.10 -6.13
N ARG A 8 15.06 4.19 -4.88
CA ARG A 8 16.26 3.48 -4.44
C ARG A 8 15.97 2.02 -4.08
N ARG A 9 14.69 1.68 -3.86
CA ARG A 9 14.20 0.31 -3.67
C ARG A 9 12.79 0.10 -4.23
N LYS A 10 12.60 -0.95 -5.02
CA LYS A 10 11.30 -1.49 -5.44
C LYS A 10 10.74 -2.41 -4.35
N ASP A 11 9.44 -2.65 -4.38
CA ASP A 11 8.75 -3.68 -3.58
C ASP A 11 9.37 -5.09 -3.74
N THR A 12 9.91 -5.37 -4.93
CA THR A 12 10.61 -6.60 -5.33
C THR A 12 12.06 -6.66 -4.83
N ASP A 13 12.60 -5.55 -4.32
CA ASP A 13 13.96 -5.54 -3.79
C ASP A 13 14.00 -6.16 -2.39
N LYS A 14 14.84 -7.19 -2.27
CA LYS A 14 15.11 -7.84 -0.99
C LYS A 14 15.87 -6.92 -0.03
N ASN A 15 15.52 -6.97 1.25
CA ASN A 15 16.26 -6.32 2.32
C ASN A 15 17.48 -7.16 2.77
N SER A 16 18.17 -6.73 3.84
CA SER A 16 19.32 -7.45 4.40
C SER A 16 19.00 -8.84 4.96
N LEU A 17 17.72 -9.16 5.16
CA LEU A 17 17.23 -10.48 5.58
C LEU A 17 16.83 -11.35 4.38
N GLY A 18 16.96 -10.85 3.14
CA GLY A 18 16.55 -11.56 1.94
C GLY A 18 15.04 -11.49 1.65
N LEU A 19 14.30 -10.63 2.35
CA LEU A 19 12.83 -10.51 2.27
C LEU A 19 12.40 -9.30 1.43
N THR A 20 11.36 -9.48 0.63
CA THR A 20 10.67 -8.49 -0.21
C THR A 20 9.51 -7.84 0.55
N LEU A 21 8.93 -6.76 0.01
CA LEU A 21 7.74 -6.12 0.64
C LEU A 21 6.54 -7.08 0.70
N GLU A 22 6.35 -7.87 -0.37
CA GLU A 22 5.37 -8.95 -0.48
C GLU A 22 5.45 -9.93 0.70
N ASP A 23 6.65 -10.34 1.12
CA ASP A 23 6.83 -11.26 2.25
C ASP A 23 6.24 -10.68 3.56
N TYR A 24 6.38 -9.36 3.78
CA TYR A 24 5.81 -8.70 4.96
C TYR A 24 4.29 -8.58 4.88
N VAL A 25 3.75 -8.26 3.70
CA VAL A 25 2.31 -8.17 3.47
C VAL A 25 1.64 -9.52 3.70
N ASN A 26 2.21 -10.58 3.13
CA ASN A 26 1.69 -11.94 3.31
C ASN A 26 1.75 -12.41 4.77
N ALA A 27 2.80 -12.04 5.51
CA ALA A 27 2.87 -12.33 6.94
C ALA A 27 1.76 -11.62 7.75
N GLN A 28 1.44 -10.36 7.42
CA GLN A 28 0.35 -9.62 8.06
C GLN A 28 -1.02 -10.26 7.76
N ILE A 29 -1.27 -10.60 6.49
CA ILE A 29 -2.53 -11.24 6.07
C ILE A 29 -2.70 -12.61 6.74
N LEU A 30 -1.64 -13.42 6.79
CA LEU A 30 -1.66 -14.72 7.45
C LEU A 30 -2.01 -14.58 8.93
N ALA A 31 -1.33 -13.68 9.65
CA ALA A 31 -1.59 -13.44 11.06
C ALA A 31 -3.03 -12.96 11.32
N CYS A 32 -3.54 -12.04 10.50
CA CYS A 32 -4.93 -11.59 10.60
C CYS A 32 -5.92 -12.74 10.35
N THR A 33 -5.64 -13.58 9.36
CA THR A 33 -6.48 -14.74 9.02
C THR A 33 -6.54 -15.75 10.17
N GLU A 34 -5.39 -16.10 10.75
CA GLU A 34 -5.29 -17.04 11.88
C GLU A 34 -6.03 -16.53 13.13
N LEU A 35 -5.95 -15.21 13.38
CA LEU A 35 -6.60 -14.55 14.50
C LEU A 35 -8.07 -14.19 14.22
N LYS A 36 -8.59 -14.48 13.02
CA LYS A 36 -9.94 -14.09 12.58
C LYS A 36 -10.19 -12.58 12.69
N ILE A 37 -9.16 -11.79 12.43
CA ILE A 37 -9.23 -10.33 12.39
C ILE A 37 -9.45 -9.91 10.92
N PRO A 38 -10.50 -9.11 10.63
CA PRO A 38 -10.69 -8.55 9.29
C PRO A 38 -9.47 -7.76 8.84
N VAL A 39 -9.00 -8.00 7.62
CA VAL A 39 -7.88 -7.28 7.01
C VAL A 39 -8.33 -6.69 5.69
N PHE A 40 -8.00 -5.42 5.48
CA PHE A 40 -8.13 -4.77 4.18
C PHE A 40 -6.77 -4.81 3.48
N ASP A 41 -6.65 -5.68 2.49
CA ASP A 41 -5.42 -5.86 1.72
C ASP A 41 -5.28 -4.75 0.65
N ALA A 42 -4.82 -3.59 1.11
CA ALA A 42 -4.60 -2.44 0.23
C ALA A 42 -3.47 -2.67 -0.78
N TYR A 43 -2.50 -3.52 -0.44
CA TYR A 43 -1.31 -3.77 -1.25
C TYR A 43 -1.65 -4.53 -2.54
N HIS A 44 -2.53 -5.53 -2.46
CA HIS A 44 -3.01 -6.27 -3.64
C HIS A 44 -4.24 -5.62 -4.32
N SER A 45 -4.60 -4.40 -3.93
CA SER A 45 -5.71 -3.65 -4.52
C SER A 45 -5.26 -2.79 -5.71
N ASN A 46 -6.22 -2.40 -6.55
CA ASN A 46 -5.98 -1.45 -7.66
C ASN A 46 -6.18 0.02 -7.25
N ILE A 47 -6.24 0.34 -5.95
CA ILE A 47 -6.50 1.69 -5.45
C ILE A 47 -5.27 2.60 -5.61
N ILE A 48 -4.08 2.04 -5.38
CA ILE A 48 -2.81 2.76 -5.45
C ILE A 48 -1.96 2.18 -6.58
N ASP A 49 -1.93 2.87 -7.72
CA ASP A 49 -1.11 2.48 -8.87
C ASP A 49 0.28 3.14 -8.81
N SER A 50 1.11 2.70 -7.86
CA SER A 50 2.42 3.31 -7.58
C SER A 50 3.47 3.13 -8.70
N TYR A 51 3.21 2.22 -9.63
CA TYR A 51 4.04 1.95 -10.82
C TYR A 51 3.73 2.87 -11.98
N ASN A 52 2.51 3.41 -12.05
CA ASN A 52 2.14 4.39 -13.04
C ASN A 52 2.82 5.74 -12.76
N PRO A 53 3.68 6.23 -13.67
CA PRO A 53 4.42 7.47 -13.44
C PRO A 53 3.52 8.69 -13.25
N ALA A 54 2.39 8.75 -13.97
CA ALA A 54 1.45 9.87 -13.86
C ALA A 54 0.75 9.87 -12.50
N PHE A 55 0.34 8.69 -12.03
CA PHE A 55 -0.24 8.52 -10.71
C PHE A 55 0.77 8.90 -9.63
N ARG A 56 1.99 8.36 -9.68
CA ARG A 56 3.06 8.64 -8.72
C ARG A 56 3.39 10.13 -8.64
N ASN A 57 3.56 10.79 -9.79
CA ASN A 57 3.85 12.23 -9.84
C ASN A 57 2.71 13.08 -9.25
N LYS A 58 1.46 12.66 -9.43
CA LYS A 58 0.28 13.41 -8.95
C LYS A 58 -0.06 13.12 -7.48
N CYS A 59 0.11 11.88 -7.04
CA CYS A 59 -0.46 11.36 -5.80
C CYS A 59 0.60 10.97 -4.75
N MET A 60 1.89 10.94 -5.12
CA MET A 60 3.00 10.52 -4.25
C MET A 60 4.20 11.44 -4.44
N VAL A 61 4.09 12.69 -3.99
CA VAL A 61 5.01 13.80 -4.33
C VAL A 61 6.47 13.51 -3.93
N ASP A 62 6.69 12.81 -2.82
CA ASP A 62 8.02 12.39 -2.38
C ASP A 62 8.44 10.99 -2.90
N GLY A 63 7.61 10.40 -3.75
CA GLY A 63 7.79 9.07 -4.31
C GLY A 63 7.41 7.93 -3.38
N LEU A 64 6.81 8.17 -2.21
CA LEU A 64 6.43 7.09 -1.30
C LEU A 64 5.08 7.32 -0.62
N HIS A 65 4.81 8.51 -0.11
CA HIS A 65 3.64 8.75 0.70
C HIS A 65 2.45 9.18 -0.18
N PRO A 66 1.29 8.52 -0.07
CA PRO A 66 0.00 9.08 -0.45
C PRO A 66 -0.15 10.55 -0.07
N ASN A 67 -0.62 11.38 -0.99
CA ASN A 67 -1.07 12.74 -0.67
C ASN A 67 -2.58 12.77 -0.37
N GLU A 68 -3.11 13.96 -0.07
CA GLU A 68 -4.52 14.17 0.28
C GLU A 68 -5.50 13.59 -0.74
N LEU A 69 -5.19 13.69 -2.05
CA LEU A 69 -6.07 13.21 -3.11
C LEU A 69 -6.26 11.70 -3.06
N VAL A 70 -5.19 10.93 -2.86
CA VAL A 70 -5.33 9.47 -2.78
C VAL A 70 -5.76 9.00 -1.39
N HIS A 71 -5.45 9.76 -0.33
CA HIS A 71 -6.02 9.51 1.00
C HIS A 71 -7.55 9.59 1.01
N GLU A 72 -8.13 10.52 0.23
CA GLU A 72 -9.59 10.62 0.04
C GLU A 72 -10.13 9.32 -0.59
N VAL A 73 -9.52 8.82 -1.67
CA VAL A 73 -9.93 7.55 -2.32
C VAL A 73 -9.81 6.36 -1.37
N ILE A 74 -8.71 6.25 -0.63
CA ILE A 74 -8.52 5.20 0.39
C ILE A 74 -9.64 5.25 1.43
N THR A 75 -10.01 6.44 1.89
CA THR A 75 -11.09 6.62 2.87
C THR A 75 -12.43 6.14 2.32
N TYR A 76 -12.78 6.49 1.09
CA TYR A 76 -14.01 6.04 0.45
C TYR A 76 -14.09 4.51 0.34
N GLU A 77 -13.00 3.86 -0.06
CA GLU A 77 -12.98 2.39 -0.18
C GLU A 77 -13.04 1.69 1.18
N LEU A 78 -12.40 2.24 2.22
CA LEU A 78 -12.53 1.72 3.58
C LEU A 78 -13.96 1.84 4.12
N LEU A 79 -14.62 2.99 3.91
CA LEU A 79 -16.01 3.18 4.32
C LEU A 79 -16.94 2.22 3.58
N LYS A 80 -16.77 2.05 2.27
CA LYS A 80 -17.55 1.10 1.47
C LYS A 80 -17.39 -0.33 1.97
N ASN A 81 -16.16 -0.76 2.27
CA ASN A 81 -15.90 -2.09 2.86
C ASN A 81 -16.58 -2.22 4.23
N TYR A 82 -16.43 -1.21 5.10
CA TYR A 82 -17.06 -1.22 6.42
C TYR A 82 -18.58 -1.38 6.32
N TYR A 83 -19.25 -0.57 5.50
CA TYR A 83 -20.71 -0.66 5.33
C TYR A 83 -21.15 -1.96 4.63
N TYR A 84 -20.36 -2.53 3.73
CA TYR A 84 -20.70 -3.82 3.12
C TYR A 84 -20.74 -4.96 4.15
N PHE A 85 -19.83 -4.97 5.12
CA PHE A 85 -19.74 -6.02 6.13
C PHE A 85 -20.55 -5.76 7.41
N TYR A 86 -20.77 -4.49 7.76
CA TYR A 86 -21.34 -4.09 9.07
C TYR A 86 -22.51 -3.10 8.99
N GLY A 87 -22.89 -2.65 7.78
CA GLY A 87 -23.96 -1.68 7.55
C GLY A 87 -25.34 -2.28 7.35
#